data_AF-A0A2N6A487-F1
#
_entry.id   AF-A0A2N6A487-F1
#
_cell.length_a   1.000
_cell.length_b   1.000
_cell.length_c   1.000
_cell.angle_alpha   90.00
_cell.angle_beta   90.00
_cell.angle_gamma   90.00
#
_symmetry.space_group_name_H-M   'P 1'
#
loop_
_entity.id
_entity.type
_entity.pdbx_description
1 polymer ?
#
loop_
_entity_poly.entity_id
_entity_poly.type
_entity_poly.pdbx_seq_one_letter_code
_entity_poly.pdbx_strand_id
1 'polypeptide(L)'
;MYEDPQKILNYLPIRKNKLENDYIEHLWNAFLALETSESTGKSFSIMPFHLLFMLALQYKILRISQIQTESCNLFFCGVAGRSKDVLLSDEKSVFDIALINERTIPEIFQLVGLDTKGIKSIKDLIDQRNNTLAHAKGGIEIRPEEKVDKYIKTLEAIQKSFSQINQDLINTWLYDIQGCEDAEQYLENNFLIYRLTYRDFSEIIKILLGAPQLDFDQWEQVVNKGLELIYDQTIEALKIIAKDNLDKDKVFNAVKVLEENGEL
;
A
#
# COMPACT_ATOMS: atom_id res chain seq x y z
N MET A 1 18.12 15.40 -0.74
CA MET A 1 18.23 14.70 0.54
C MET A 1 17.04 13.78 0.58
N TYR A 2 17.24 12.45 0.56
CA TYR A 2 16.12 11.51 0.71
C TYR A 2 15.40 11.83 2.01
N GLU A 3 14.08 12.01 1.99
CA GLU A 3 13.36 12.02 3.26
C GLU A 3 13.28 10.62 3.86
N ASP A 4 13.25 9.56 3.03
CA ASP A 4 13.49 8.13 3.34
C ASP A 4 12.98 7.24 2.17
N PRO A 5 13.86 6.54 1.41
CA PRO A 5 13.42 5.67 0.31
C PRO A 5 12.65 4.43 0.79
N GLN A 6 12.82 4.01 2.06
CA GLN A 6 12.13 2.85 2.64
C GLN A 6 10.62 3.06 2.70
N LYS A 7 10.15 4.32 2.69
CA LYS A 7 8.73 4.66 2.62
C LYS A 7 7.98 3.97 1.48
N ILE A 8 8.65 3.59 0.39
CA ILE A 8 7.99 2.84 -0.71
C ILE A 8 7.42 1.50 -0.23
N LEU A 9 8.06 0.85 0.75
CA LEU A 9 7.63 -0.43 1.30
C LEU A 9 6.26 -0.32 1.99
N ASN A 10 5.90 0.88 2.47
CA ASN A 10 4.58 1.12 3.07
C ASN A 10 3.43 1.04 2.05
N TYR A 11 3.73 1.13 0.76
CA TYR A 11 2.77 1.03 -0.34
C TYR A 11 2.72 -0.37 -0.97
N LEU A 12 3.46 -1.33 -0.41
CA LEU A 12 3.38 -2.74 -0.76
C LEU A 12 2.42 -3.45 0.20
N PRO A 13 1.82 -4.60 -0.19
CA PRO A 13 0.81 -5.29 0.61
C PRO A 13 1.41 -5.83 1.90
N ILE A 14 0.60 -5.98 2.94
CA ILE A 14 1.00 -6.60 4.20
C ILE A 14 1.19 -8.10 4.01
N ARG A 15 0.17 -8.79 3.50
CA ARG A 15 0.21 -10.22 3.18
C ARG A 15 0.73 -10.42 1.75
N LYS A 16 1.81 -11.21 1.63
CA LYS A 16 2.53 -11.53 0.40
C LYS A 16 2.75 -13.02 0.32
N ASN A 17 2.66 -13.61 -0.87
CA ASN A 17 3.16 -14.97 -1.07
C ASN A 17 4.69 -14.97 -1.21
N LYS A 18 5.31 -16.15 -1.17
CA LYS A 18 6.78 -16.28 -1.27
C LYS A 18 7.35 -15.62 -2.53
N LEU A 19 6.74 -15.83 -3.69
CA LEU A 19 7.21 -15.27 -4.96
C LEU A 19 7.17 -13.74 -4.96
N GLU A 20 6.08 -13.16 -4.45
CA GLU A 20 5.94 -11.71 -4.29
C GLU A 20 7.00 -11.14 -3.35
N ASN A 21 7.25 -11.81 -2.21
CA ASN A 21 8.26 -11.38 -1.25
C ASN A 21 9.68 -11.46 -1.83
N ASP A 22 10.04 -12.59 -2.46
CA ASP A 22 11.35 -12.79 -3.10
C ASP A 22 11.60 -11.73 -4.17
N TYR A 23 10.57 -11.35 -4.95
CA TYR A 23 10.67 -10.30 -5.96
C TYR A 23 10.87 -8.91 -5.35
N ILE A 24 10.15 -8.56 -4.28
CA ILE A 24 10.29 -7.29 -3.57
C ILE A 24 11.69 -7.17 -2.96
N GLU A 25 12.15 -8.21 -2.26
CA GLU A 25 13.50 -8.25 -1.68
C GLU A 25 14.57 -8.12 -2.76
N HIS A 26 14.42 -8.81 -3.89
CA HIS A 26 15.34 -8.70 -5.01
C HIS A 26 15.45 -7.25 -5.52
N LEU A 27 14.32 -6.59 -5.75
CA LEU A 27 14.30 -5.20 -6.22
C LEU A 27 14.87 -4.23 -5.17
N TRP A 28 14.49 -4.40 -3.91
CA TRP A 28 14.96 -3.53 -2.82
C TRP A 28 16.48 -3.67 -2.60
N ASN A 29 17.01 -4.89 -2.57
CA ASN A 29 18.43 -5.14 -2.43
C ASN A 29 19.22 -4.63 -3.65
N ALA A 30 18.68 -4.77 -4.86
CA ALA A 30 19.27 -4.18 -6.06
C ALA A 30 19.31 -2.64 -5.99
N PHE A 31 18.25 -2.00 -5.48
CA PHE A 31 18.25 -0.56 -5.23
C PHE A 31 19.37 -0.17 -4.26
N LEU A 32 19.46 -0.80 -3.08
CA LEU A 32 20.48 -0.48 -2.07
C LEU A 32 21.92 -0.68 -2.59
N ALA A 33 22.16 -1.77 -3.32
CA ALA A 33 23.48 -2.06 -3.87
C ALA A 33 23.92 -1.02 -4.91
N LEU A 34 22.98 -0.51 -5.74
CA LEU A 34 23.27 0.51 -6.75
C LEU A 34 23.37 1.91 -6.12
N GLU A 35 22.52 2.20 -5.14
CA GLU A 35 22.45 3.49 -4.47
C GLU A 35 23.73 3.83 -3.69
N THR A 36 24.36 2.82 -3.10
CA THR A 36 25.62 2.92 -2.34
C THR A 36 26.88 2.89 -3.21
N SER A 37 26.75 2.77 -4.54
CA SER A 37 27.89 2.72 -5.47
C SER A 37 28.54 4.09 -5.73
N GLU A 38 29.86 4.13 -5.91
CA GLU A 38 30.69 5.36 -5.84
C GLU A 38 30.51 6.41 -6.97
N SER A 39 29.62 6.24 -7.97
CA SER A 39 29.04 7.36 -8.76
C SER A 39 28.33 6.92 -10.04
N THR A 40 28.81 5.88 -10.72
CA THR A 40 28.28 5.50 -12.05
C THR A 40 27.05 4.60 -11.97
N GLY A 41 26.92 3.80 -10.91
CA GLY A 41 25.77 2.90 -10.69
C GLY A 41 24.56 3.58 -10.05
N LYS A 42 24.77 4.68 -9.31
CA LYS A 42 23.71 5.36 -8.55
C LYS A 42 22.56 5.86 -9.44
N SER A 43 22.86 6.38 -10.62
CA SER A 43 21.83 6.77 -11.60
C SER A 43 20.92 5.61 -12.01
N PHE A 44 21.46 4.39 -12.02
CA PHE A 44 20.73 3.19 -12.40
C PHE A 44 19.89 2.60 -11.25
N SER A 45 20.08 3.05 -10.00
CA SER A 45 19.25 2.61 -8.86
C SER A 45 17.76 2.96 -9.07
N ILE A 46 17.45 3.92 -9.93
CA ILE A 46 16.07 4.26 -10.30
C ILE A 46 15.33 3.15 -11.02
N MET A 47 16.03 2.22 -11.68
CA MET A 47 15.38 1.10 -12.35
C MET A 47 14.69 0.15 -11.36
N PRO A 48 15.37 -0.44 -10.36
CA PRO A 48 14.68 -1.27 -9.36
C PRO A 48 13.65 -0.46 -8.56
N PHE A 49 13.91 0.82 -8.26
CA PHE A 49 12.94 1.66 -7.56
C PHE A 49 11.67 1.92 -8.38
N HIS A 50 11.81 2.12 -9.70
CA HIS A 50 10.67 2.23 -10.61
C HIS A 50 9.85 0.95 -10.66
N LEU A 51 10.49 -0.22 -10.63
CA LEU A 51 9.77 -1.50 -10.60
C LEU A 51 9.01 -1.69 -9.29
N LEU A 52 9.58 -1.28 -8.14
CA LEU A 52 8.85 -1.24 -6.87
C LEU A 52 7.66 -0.28 -6.94
N PHE A 53 7.81 0.87 -7.58
CA PHE A 53 6.72 1.82 -7.79
C PHE A 53 5.61 1.22 -8.64
N MET A 54 5.95 0.59 -9.77
CA MET A 54 4.97 -0.09 -10.63
C MET A 54 4.26 -1.22 -9.89
N LEU A 55 4.99 -1.99 -9.08
CA LEU A 55 4.42 -3.04 -8.25
C LEU A 55 3.43 -2.49 -7.22
N ALA A 56 3.76 -1.37 -6.57
CA ALA A 56 2.83 -0.68 -5.66
C ALA A 56 1.54 -0.23 -6.38
N LEU A 57 1.65 0.29 -7.62
CA LEU A 57 0.47 0.61 -8.43
C LEU A 57 -0.37 -0.64 -8.74
N GLN A 58 0.28 -1.74 -9.13
CA GLN A 58 -0.40 -3.00 -9.45
C GLN A 58 -1.15 -3.57 -8.25
N TYR A 59 -0.60 -3.48 -7.04
CA TYR A 59 -1.30 -3.88 -5.83
C TYR A 59 -2.52 -3.01 -5.52
N LYS A 60 -2.42 -1.69 -5.71
CA LYS A 60 -3.58 -0.81 -5.58
C LYS A 60 -4.66 -1.15 -6.62
N ILE A 61 -4.27 -1.58 -7.82
CA ILE A 61 -5.21 -2.02 -8.85
C ILE A 61 -5.91 -3.32 -8.47
N LEU A 62 -5.17 -4.30 -7.94
CA LEU A 62 -5.79 -5.50 -7.41
C LEU A 62 -6.81 -5.17 -6.33
N ARG A 63 -6.48 -4.25 -5.43
CA ARG A 63 -7.42 -3.76 -4.42
C ARG A 63 -8.68 -3.12 -5.05
N ILE A 64 -8.52 -2.26 -6.06
CA ILE A 64 -9.66 -1.71 -6.81
C ILE A 64 -10.50 -2.82 -7.43
N SER A 65 -9.86 -3.86 -7.97
CA SER A 65 -10.56 -5.00 -8.58
C SER A 65 -11.40 -5.82 -7.61
N GLN A 66 -11.08 -5.78 -6.31
CA GLN A 66 -11.86 -6.45 -5.26
C GLN A 66 -13.03 -5.58 -4.77
N ILE A 67 -12.85 -4.26 -4.75
CA ILE A 67 -13.83 -3.32 -4.17
C ILE A 67 -14.84 -2.84 -5.22
N GLN A 68 -14.40 -2.68 -6.47
CA GLN A 68 -15.19 -2.21 -7.59
C GLN A 68 -15.12 -3.19 -8.77
N THR A 69 -15.41 -4.46 -8.50
CA THR A 69 -15.23 -5.58 -9.44
C THR A 69 -15.85 -5.32 -10.82
N GLU A 70 -17.09 -4.86 -10.88
CA GLU A 70 -17.78 -4.62 -12.15
C GLU A 70 -17.10 -3.53 -12.99
N SER A 71 -16.84 -2.36 -12.38
CA SER A 71 -16.20 -1.24 -13.07
C SER A 71 -14.76 -1.57 -13.50
N CYS A 72 -14.04 -2.31 -12.65
CA CYS A 72 -12.69 -2.77 -12.94
C CYS A 72 -12.67 -3.80 -14.09
N ASN A 73 -13.62 -4.73 -14.10
CA ASN A 73 -13.77 -5.72 -15.18
C ASN A 73 -14.11 -5.06 -16.52
N LEU A 74 -14.96 -4.02 -16.53
CA LEU A 74 -15.23 -3.21 -17.73
C LEU A 74 -13.96 -2.53 -18.23
N PHE A 75 -13.16 -1.95 -17.33
CA PHE A 75 -11.86 -1.37 -17.68
C PHE A 75 -10.94 -2.43 -18.31
N PHE A 76 -10.76 -3.58 -17.67
CA PHE A 76 -9.95 -4.68 -18.20
C PHE A 76 -10.44 -5.16 -19.56
N CYS A 77 -11.75 -5.28 -19.79
CA CYS A 77 -12.30 -5.63 -21.09
C CYS A 77 -11.86 -4.65 -22.21
N GLY A 78 -11.71 -3.37 -21.89
CA GLY A 78 -11.29 -2.34 -22.85
C GLY A 78 -9.78 -2.32 -23.14
N VAL A 79 -8.95 -2.79 -22.21
CA VAL A 79 -7.48 -2.63 -22.30
C VAL A 79 -6.69 -3.94 -22.42
N ALA A 80 -7.30 -5.07 -22.06
CA ALA A 80 -6.59 -6.34 -21.89
C ALA A 80 -6.25 -7.06 -23.20
N GLY A 81 -6.91 -6.74 -24.32
CA GLY A 81 -6.68 -7.42 -25.59
C GLY A 81 -6.76 -8.94 -25.47
N ARG A 82 -5.66 -9.64 -25.77
CA ARG A 82 -5.56 -11.11 -25.66
C ARG A 82 -5.41 -11.62 -24.22
N SER A 83 -5.07 -10.76 -23.27
CA SER A 83 -4.87 -11.11 -21.85
C SER A 83 -6.14 -10.97 -21.02
N LYS A 84 -7.30 -10.80 -21.68
CA LYS A 84 -8.59 -10.54 -21.03
C LYS A 84 -8.97 -11.65 -20.04
N ASP A 85 -8.84 -12.91 -20.43
CA ASP A 85 -9.28 -14.04 -19.60
C ASP A 85 -8.47 -14.12 -18.29
N VAL A 86 -7.17 -13.82 -18.36
CA VAL A 86 -6.30 -13.77 -17.17
C VAL A 86 -6.69 -12.59 -16.27
N LEU A 87 -6.89 -11.41 -16.83
CA LEU A 87 -7.22 -10.20 -16.06
C LEU A 87 -8.63 -10.21 -15.46
N LEU A 88 -9.54 -11.00 -16.02
CA LEU A 88 -10.88 -11.20 -15.47
C LEU A 88 -10.96 -12.37 -14.48
N SER A 89 -9.89 -13.16 -14.34
CA SER A 89 -9.85 -14.26 -13.37
C SER A 89 -9.87 -13.72 -11.93
N ASP A 90 -10.57 -14.44 -11.04
CA ASP A 90 -10.54 -14.16 -9.60
C ASP A 90 -9.18 -14.52 -8.98
N GLU A 91 -8.43 -15.44 -9.61
CA GLU A 91 -7.12 -15.90 -9.16
C GLU A 91 -5.95 -15.06 -9.69
N LYS A 92 -6.23 -13.93 -10.36
CA LYS A 92 -5.19 -13.06 -10.92
C LYS A 92 -4.19 -12.57 -9.86
N SER A 93 -2.92 -12.63 -10.21
CA SER A 93 -1.80 -12.16 -9.41
C SER A 93 -1.48 -10.70 -9.68
N VAL A 94 -0.64 -10.10 -8.84
CA VAL A 94 -0.15 -8.73 -9.04
C VAL A 94 0.64 -8.61 -10.35
N PHE A 95 1.33 -9.67 -10.74
CA PHE A 95 2.13 -9.72 -11.96
C PHE A 95 1.27 -9.77 -13.23
N ASP A 96 0.05 -10.30 -13.15
CA ASP A 96 -0.86 -10.31 -14.29
C ASP A 96 -1.30 -8.90 -14.70
N ILE A 97 -1.32 -7.96 -13.76
CA ILE A 97 -1.59 -6.54 -14.06
C ILE A 97 -0.51 -5.95 -14.99
N ALA A 98 0.72 -6.49 -14.98
CA ALA A 98 1.79 -6.09 -15.91
C ALA A 98 1.48 -6.41 -17.39
N LEU A 99 0.46 -7.22 -17.67
CA LEU A 99 -0.01 -7.48 -19.04
C LEU A 99 -0.70 -6.25 -19.66
N ILE A 100 -1.15 -5.30 -18.84
CA ILE A 100 -1.69 -4.02 -19.29
C ILE A 100 -0.51 -3.10 -19.62
N ASN A 101 -0.61 -2.37 -20.73
CA ASN A 101 0.40 -1.36 -21.08
C ASN A 101 0.60 -0.38 -19.91
N GLU A 102 1.85 -0.19 -19.48
CA GLU A 102 2.18 0.66 -18.33
C GLU A 102 1.59 2.07 -18.45
N ARG A 103 1.55 2.65 -19.65
CA ARG A 103 0.98 3.99 -19.88
C ARG A 103 -0.54 4.02 -19.72
N THR A 104 -1.21 2.89 -19.85
CA THR A 104 -2.67 2.74 -19.69
C THR A 104 -3.07 2.46 -18.24
N ILE A 105 -2.22 1.75 -17.49
CA ILE A 105 -2.43 1.41 -16.07
C ILE A 105 -2.96 2.57 -15.22
N PRO A 106 -2.43 3.82 -15.32
CA PRO A 106 -2.86 4.92 -14.46
C PRO A 106 -4.33 5.32 -14.60
N GLU A 107 -4.98 5.02 -15.73
CA GLU A 107 -6.37 5.43 -16.00
C GLU A 107 -7.38 4.76 -15.07
N ILE A 108 -7.06 3.58 -14.56
CA ILE A 108 -7.96 2.85 -13.67
C ILE A 108 -8.16 3.56 -12.32
N PHE A 109 -7.22 4.41 -11.91
CA PHE A 109 -7.34 5.17 -10.67
C PHE A 109 -8.44 6.24 -10.72
N GLN A 110 -9.03 6.52 -11.89
CA GLN A 110 -10.26 7.31 -11.99
C GLN A 110 -11.40 6.66 -11.19
N LEU A 111 -11.44 5.33 -11.09
CA LEU A 111 -12.44 4.58 -10.33
C LEU A 111 -12.42 4.91 -8.83
N VAL A 112 -11.26 5.36 -8.33
CA VAL A 112 -11.09 5.78 -6.93
C VAL A 112 -10.99 7.30 -6.79
N GLY A 113 -11.39 8.06 -7.82
CA GLY A 113 -11.43 9.51 -7.77
C GLY A 113 -10.05 10.20 -7.88
N LEU A 114 -9.01 9.51 -8.37
CA LEU A 114 -7.76 10.19 -8.68
C LEU A 114 -7.97 11.16 -9.85
N ASP A 115 -7.60 12.42 -9.66
CA ASP A 115 -7.81 13.46 -10.66
C ASP A 115 -6.89 13.29 -11.89
N THR A 116 -7.23 14.00 -12.97
CA THR A 116 -6.45 13.96 -14.23
C THR A 116 -5.00 14.40 -14.04
N LYS A 117 -4.72 15.27 -13.06
CA LYS A 117 -3.35 15.70 -12.73
C LYS A 117 -2.56 14.58 -12.09
N GLY A 118 -3.13 13.84 -11.15
CA GLY A 118 -2.54 12.66 -10.53
C GLY A 118 -2.23 11.57 -11.54
N ILE A 119 -3.20 11.26 -12.42
CA ILE A 119 -3.02 10.30 -13.52
C ILE A 119 -1.86 10.73 -14.43
N LYS A 120 -1.84 12.01 -14.82
CA LYS A 120 -0.76 12.56 -15.63
C LYS A 120 0.60 12.44 -14.93
N SER A 121 0.67 12.72 -13.62
CA SER A 121 1.90 12.59 -12.83
C SER A 121 2.48 11.17 -12.90
N ILE A 122 1.62 10.14 -12.79
CA ILE A 122 2.06 8.74 -12.92
C ILE A 122 2.60 8.47 -14.33
N LYS A 123 1.86 8.89 -15.37
CA LYS A 123 2.28 8.71 -16.77
C LYS A 123 3.61 9.41 -17.07
N ASP A 124 3.80 10.63 -16.56
CA ASP A 124 5.03 11.39 -16.75
C ASP A 124 6.23 10.65 -16.12
N LEU A 125 6.06 9.97 -14.98
CA LEU A 125 7.11 9.16 -14.36
C LEU A 125 7.48 7.93 -15.21
N ILE A 126 6.48 7.23 -15.75
CA ILE A 126 6.65 6.09 -16.66
C ILE A 126 7.35 6.53 -17.95
N ASP A 127 6.89 7.61 -18.56
CA ASP A 127 7.45 8.16 -19.79
C ASP A 127 8.89 8.62 -19.60
N GLN A 128 9.19 9.29 -18.49
CA GLN A 128 10.54 9.70 -18.18
C GLN A 128 11.46 8.48 -18.09
N ARG A 129 11.07 7.41 -17.37
CA ARG A 129 11.86 6.16 -17.31
C ARG A 129 12.09 5.58 -18.70
N ASN A 130 11.04 5.49 -19.52
CA ASN A 130 11.12 4.91 -20.85
C ASN A 130 12.00 5.74 -21.80
N ASN A 131 11.99 7.06 -21.65
CA ASN A 131 12.77 7.96 -22.51
C ASN A 131 14.23 8.12 -22.07
N THR A 132 14.53 8.03 -20.77
CA THR A 132 15.87 8.31 -20.25
C THR A 132 16.68 7.05 -19.91
N LEU A 133 16.08 5.97 -19.42
CA LEU A 133 16.81 4.84 -18.83
C LEU A 133 16.54 3.47 -19.49
N ALA A 134 15.32 3.23 -19.99
CA ALA A 134 14.92 1.88 -20.44
C ALA A 134 15.46 1.49 -21.83
N HIS A 135 15.96 2.45 -22.60
CA HIS A 135 16.46 2.23 -23.95
C HIS A 135 17.88 2.77 -24.08
N ALA A 136 18.69 2.14 -24.95
CA ALA A 136 20.05 2.56 -25.26
C ALA A 136 20.10 3.89 -26.06
N LYS A 137 19.48 4.93 -25.51
CA LYS A 137 19.41 6.29 -26.06
C LYS A 137 20.48 7.21 -25.45
N GLY A 138 21.33 6.68 -24.57
CA GLY A 138 22.41 7.43 -23.89
C GLY A 138 21.91 8.35 -22.77
N GLY A 139 20.67 8.19 -22.31
CA GLY A 139 20.16 8.94 -21.16
C GLY A 139 20.69 8.38 -19.84
N ILE A 140 20.97 9.27 -18.90
CA ILE A 140 21.41 8.94 -17.54
C ILE A 140 20.57 9.80 -16.60
N GLU A 141 20.10 9.22 -15.49
CA GLU A 141 19.44 9.99 -14.44
C GLU A 141 20.48 10.76 -13.62
N ILE A 142 20.38 12.08 -13.64
CA ILE A 142 21.36 12.97 -13.00
C ILE A 142 20.94 13.24 -11.55
N ARG A 143 19.65 13.07 -11.22
CA ARG A 143 19.10 13.37 -9.89
C ARG A 143 18.22 12.23 -9.38
N PRO A 144 18.80 11.06 -9.08
CA PRO A 144 18.06 9.90 -8.61
C PRO A 144 17.29 10.18 -7.31
N GLU A 145 17.83 10.99 -6.41
CA GLU A 145 17.15 11.33 -5.14
C GLU A 145 15.84 12.09 -5.38
N GLU A 146 15.88 13.12 -6.24
CA GLU A 146 14.68 13.88 -6.60
C GLU A 146 13.64 13.00 -7.31
N LYS A 147 14.11 11.97 -8.03
CA LYS A 147 13.23 11.03 -8.71
C LYS A 147 12.54 10.08 -7.74
N VAL A 148 13.27 9.56 -6.75
CA VAL A 148 12.71 8.76 -5.63
C VAL A 148 11.64 9.55 -4.90
N ASP A 149 11.91 10.81 -4.54
CA ASP A 149 10.94 11.66 -3.86
C ASP A 149 9.66 11.87 -4.69
N LYS A 150 9.77 12.00 -6.02
CA LYS A 150 8.61 12.12 -6.92
C LYS A 150 7.76 10.85 -6.95
N TYR A 151 8.38 9.68 -6.95
CA TYR A 151 7.65 8.40 -6.88
C TYR A 151 6.87 8.30 -5.57
N ILE A 152 7.52 8.57 -4.42
CA ILE A 152 6.88 8.52 -3.10
C ILE A 152 5.73 9.54 -3.01
N LYS A 153 5.94 10.79 -3.42
CA LYS A 153 4.89 11.82 -3.44
C LYS A 153 3.71 11.44 -4.34
N THR A 154 3.97 10.73 -5.43
CA THR A 154 2.90 10.23 -6.31
C THR A 154 2.10 9.14 -5.62
N LEU A 155 2.76 8.20 -4.92
CA LEU A 155 2.08 7.18 -4.12
C LEU A 155 1.26 7.79 -2.97
N GLU A 156 1.77 8.84 -2.31
CA GLU A 156 1.02 9.60 -1.29
C GLU A 156 -0.25 10.24 -1.88
N ALA A 157 -0.15 10.82 -3.08
CA ALA A 157 -1.30 11.41 -3.76
C ALA A 157 -2.35 10.35 -4.12
N ILE A 158 -1.92 9.18 -4.59
CA ILE A 158 -2.80 8.03 -4.85
C ILE A 158 -3.44 7.56 -3.54
N GLN A 159 -2.69 7.42 -2.45
CA GLN A 159 -3.24 6.99 -1.16
C GLN A 159 -4.41 7.87 -0.71
N LYS A 160 -4.30 9.19 -0.91
CA LYS A 160 -5.39 10.13 -0.58
C LYS A 160 -6.68 9.88 -1.36
N SER A 161 -6.60 9.37 -2.59
CA SER A 161 -7.81 9.02 -3.35
C SER A 161 -8.50 7.77 -2.80
N PHE A 162 -7.79 6.93 -2.03
CA PHE A 162 -8.38 5.77 -1.36
C PHE A 162 -9.08 6.09 -0.03
N SER A 163 -9.06 7.35 0.45
CA SER A 163 -9.62 7.68 1.77
C SER A 163 -11.10 7.31 1.90
N GLN A 164 -11.94 7.54 0.88
CA GLN A 164 -13.35 7.15 0.94
C GLN A 164 -13.51 5.62 1.00
N ILE A 165 -12.75 4.89 0.19
CA ILE A 165 -12.75 3.43 0.17
C ILE A 165 -12.28 2.86 1.51
N ASN A 166 -11.25 3.45 2.11
CA ASN A 166 -10.78 3.08 3.45
C ASN A 166 -11.88 3.34 4.49
N GLN A 167 -12.58 4.47 4.39
CA GLN A 167 -13.67 4.80 5.31
C GLN A 167 -14.85 3.82 5.20
N ASP A 168 -15.25 3.46 3.98
CA ASP A 168 -16.33 2.50 3.74
C ASP A 168 -15.95 1.13 4.30
N LEU A 169 -14.69 0.70 4.08
CA LEU A 169 -14.15 -0.54 4.64
C LEU A 169 -14.15 -0.54 6.18
N ILE A 170 -13.74 0.56 6.80
CA ILE A 170 -13.76 0.73 8.27
C ILE A 170 -15.18 0.58 8.81
N ASN A 171 -16.16 1.22 8.17
CA ASN A 171 -17.56 1.14 8.60
C ASN A 171 -18.07 -0.32 8.54
N THR A 172 -17.75 -1.03 7.45
CA THR A 172 -18.07 -2.46 7.32
C THR A 172 -17.39 -3.29 8.40
N TRP A 173 -16.08 -3.11 8.61
CA TRP A 173 -15.34 -3.88 9.61
C TRP A 173 -15.83 -3.61 11.03
N LEU A 174 -16.14 -2.36 11.39
CA LEU A 174 -16.71 -2.05 12.70
C LEU A 174 -18.04 -2.75 12.94
N TYR A 175 -18.91 -2.77 11.92
CA TYR A 175 -20.20 -3.46 12.00
C TYR A 175 -20.02 -4.98 12.13
N ASP A 176 -19.15 -5.57 11.31
CA ASP A 176 -18.94 -7.02 11.29
C ASP A 176 -18.21 -7.51 12.55
N ILE A 177 -17.19 -6.77 13.01
CA ILE A 177 -16.44 -7.12 14.23
C ILE A 177 -17.38 -7.09 15.44
N GLN A 178 -18.22 -6.07 15.55
CA GLN A 178 -19.20 -5.97 16.63
C GLN A 178 -20.12 -7.21 16.70
N GLY A 179 -20.40 -7.82 15.56
CA GLY A 179 -21.22 -9.02 15.45
C GLY A 179 -20.48 -10.36 15.61
N CYS A 180 -19.16 -10.37 15.79
CA CYS A 180 -18.36 -11.59 15.86
C CYS A 180 -17.61 -11.74 17.21
N GLU A 181 -17.40 -12.99 17.62
CA GLU A 181 -16.63 -13.33 18.82
C GLU A 181 -15.10 -13.30 18.58
N ASP A 182 -14.68 -13.48 17.32
CA ASP A 182 -13.27 -13.61 16.92
C ASP A 182 -12.90 -12.54 15.87
N ALA A 183 -12.59 -11.35 16.37
CA ALA A 183 -12.14 -10.20 15.59
C ALA A 183 -10.78 -10.47 14.92
N GLU A 184 -9.90 -11.26 15.55
CA GLU A 184 -8.59 -11.58 15.00
C GLU A 184 -8.71 -12.43 13.73
N GLN A 185 -9.52 -13.49 13.77
CA GLN A 185 -9.78 -14.34 12.62
C GLN A 185 -10.55 -13.59 11.53
N TYR A 186 -11.48 -12.70 11.91
CA TYR A 186 -12.15 -11.81 10.96
C TYR A 186 -11.13 -10.94 10.22
N LEU A 187 -10.23 -10.27 10.94
CA LEU A 187 -9.18 -9.45 10.34
C LEU A 187 -8.30 -10.30 9.41
N GLU A 188 -7.81 -11.45 9.86
CA GLU A 188 -6.95 -12.34 9.06
C GLU A 188 -7.58 -12.70 7.71
N ASN A 189 -8.85 -13.11 7.72
CA ASN A 189 -9.58 -13.49 6.52
C ASN A 189 -9.73 -12.31 5.56
N ASN A 190 -10.01 -11.11 6.10
CA ASN A 190 -10.27 -9.92 5.30
C ASN A 190 -8.97 -9.27 4.77
N PHE A 191 -7.83 -9.41 5.45
CA PHE A 191 -6.54 -8.90 4.96
C PHE A 191 -6.15 -9.48 3.59
N LEU A 192 -6.36 -10.78 3.42
CA LEU A 192 -6.06 -11.48 2.17
C LEU A 192 -6.98 -11.03 1.03
N ILE A 193 -8.26 -10.77 1.34
CA ILE A 193 -9.27 -10.35 0.38
C ILE A 193 -8.99 -8.91 -0.08
N TYR A 194 -8.81 -7.97 0.85
CA TYR A 194 -8.72 -6.55 0.51
C TYR A 194 -7.32 -6.10 0.07
N ARG A 195 -6.31 -6.98 0.12
CA ARG A 195 -4.93 -6.72 -0.34
C ARG A 195 -4.36 -5.41 0.21
N LEU A 196 -4.60 -5.16 1.50
CA LEU A 196 -4.22 -3.92 2.16
C LEU A 196 -2.70 -3.73 2.17
N THR A 197 -2.26 -2.50 1.92
CA THR A 197 -0.87 -2.09 2.16
C THR A 197 -0.68 -1.65 3.60
N TYR A 198 0.56 -1.56 4.07
CA TYR A 198 0.87 -1.01 5.39
C TYR A 198 0.24 0.38 5.58
N ARG A 199 0.31 1.21 4.52
CA ARG A 199 -0.29 2.54 4.53
C ARG A 199 -1.82 2.53 4.63
N ASP A 200 -2.49 1.58 3.96
CA ASP A 200 -3.94 1.45 4.08
C ASP A 200 -4.33 1.05 5.51
N PHE A 201 -3.69 0.01 6.04
CA PHE A 201 -4.07 -0.51 7.36
C PHE A 201 -3.67 0.44 8.48
N SER A 202 -2.60 1.23 8.32
CA SER A 202 -2.25 2.32 9.24
C SER A 202 -3.41 3.30 9.49
N GLU A 203 -4.17 3.65 8.46
CA GLU A 203 -5.32 4.55 8.59
C GLU A 203 -6.50 3.84 9.25
N ILE A 204 -6.70 2.57 8.90
CA ILE A 204 -7.79 1.71 9.41
C ILE A 204 -7.59 1.40 10.90
N ILE A 205 -6.43 0.87 11.30
CA ILE A 205 -6.15 0.45 12.67
C ILE A 205 -6.32 1.59 13.65
N LYS A 206 -5.88 2.80 13.26
CA LYS A 206 -6.02 4.00 14.09
C LYS A 206 -7.48 4.29 14.43
N ILE A 207 -8.39 4.08 13.47
CA ILE A 207 -9.82 4.31 13.67
C ILE A 207 -10.45 3.15 14.44
N LEU A 208 -10.11 1.90 14.12
CA LEU A 208 -10.62 0.73 14.84
C LEU A 208 -10.28 0.79 16.33
N LEU A 209 -9.03 1.10 16.69
CA LEU A 209 -8.61 1.16 18.09
C LEU A 209 -9.28 2.31 18.86
N GLY A 210 -9.67 3.39 18.18
CA GLY A 210 -10.43 4.49 18.76
C GLY A 210 -11.94 4.27 18.77
N ALA A 211 -12.45 3.18 18.19
CA ALA A 211 -13.87 3.01 17.92
C ALA A 211 -14.63 2.58 19.19
N PRO A 212 -15.64 3.34 19.67
CA PRO A 212 -16.39 3.02 20.88
C PRO A 212 -17.28 1.78 20.75
N GLN A 213 -17.50 1.26 19.54
CA GLN A 213 -18.36 0.12 19.27
C GLN A 213 -17.73 -1.23 19.66
N LEU A 214 -16.39 -1.27 19.76
CA LEU A 214 -15.67 -2.49 20.13
C LEU A 214 -15.66 -2.64 21.64
N ASP A 215 -16.05 -3.81 22.11
CA ASP A 215 -15.81 -4.19 23.51
C ASP A 215 -14.31 -4.43 23.77
N PHE A 216 -13.96 -4.71 25.02
CA PHE A 216 -12.56 -4.86 25.41
C PHE A 216 -11.88 -6.07 24.73
N ASP A 217 -12.56 -7.22 24.67
CA ASP A 217 -12.01 -8.44 24.11
C ASP A 217 -11.77 -8.28 22.60
N GLN A 218 -12.72 -7.66 21.89
CA GLN A 218 -12.59 -7.32 20.48
C GLN A 218 -11.46 -6.30 20.25
N TRP A 219 -11.39 -5.27 21.09
CA TRP A 219 -10.33 -4.26 20.99
C TRP A 219 -8.94 -4.87 21.20
N GLU A 220 -8.77 -5.74 22.19
CA GLU A 220 -7.52 -6.45 22.48
C GLU A 220 -7.10 -7.34 21.30
N GLN A 221 -8.04 -8.08 20.71
CA GLN A 221 -7.79 -8.86 19.50
C GLN A 221 -7.34 -7.99 18.31
N VAL A 222 -7.96 -6.83 18.12
CA VAL A 222 -7.55 -5.86 17.08
C VAL A 222 -6.15 -5.31 17.35
N VAL A 223 -5.80 -5.02 18.62
CA VAL A 223 -4.45 -4.59 19.01
C VAL A 223 -3.44 -5.69 18.71
N ASN A 224 -3.67 -6.92 19.18
CA ASN A 224 -2.77 -8.05 18.98
C ASN A 224 -2.49 -8.27 17.50
N LYS A 225 -3.55 -8.23 16.68
CA LYS A 225 -3.43 -8.36 15.23
C LYS A 225 -2.71 -7.19 14.59
N GLY A 226 -2.95 -5.98 15.07
CA GLY A 226 -2.23 -4.77 14.67
C GLY A 226 -0.73 -4.88 14.96
N LEU A 227 -0.35 -5.37 16.15
CA LEU A 227 1.04 -5.57 16.54
C LEU A 227 1.73 -6.65 15.71
N GLU A 228 1.04 -7.73 15.36
CA GLU A 228 1.56 -8.77 14.45
C GLU A 228 1.84 -8.20 13.04
N LEU A 229 0.89 -7.43 12.50
CA LEU A 229 0.89 -7.06 11.08
C LEU A 229 1.65 -5.75 10.80
N ILE A 230 1.48 -4.75 11.64
CA ILE A 230 1.96 -3.37 11.46
C ILE A 230 2.39 -2.75 12.79
N TYR A 231 3.34 -3.39 13.48
CA TYR A 231 3.82 -3.03 14.82
C TYR A 231 3.97 -1.52 15.02
N ASP A 232 4.83 -0.85 14.25
CA ASP A 232 5.15 0.57 14.43
C ASP A 232 3.89 1.46 14.35
N GLN A 233 3.01 1.20 13.37
CA GLN A 233 1.81 2.02 13.18
C GLN A 233 0.76 1.74 14.24
N THR A 234 0.70 0.52 14.77
CA THR A 234 -0.16 0.15 15.90
C THR A 234 0.32 0.83 17.18
N ILE A 235 1.62 0.82 17.45
CA ILE A 235 2.23 1.54 18.57
C ILE A 235 1.93 3.04 18.48
N GLU A 236 2.09 3.67 17.31
CA GLU A 236 1.77 5.08 17.14
C GLU A 236 0.28 5.37 17.35
N ALA A 237 -0.62 4.47 16.92
CA ALA A 237 -2.05 4.60 17.19
C ALA A 237 -2.36 4.50 18.70
N LEU A 238 -1.74 3.55 19.41
CA LEU A 238 -1.87 3.39 20.85
C LEU A 238 -1.32 4.60 21.62
N LYS A 239 -0.20 5.19 21.19
CA LYS A 239 0.35 6.44 21.76
C LYS A 239 -0.62 7.61 21.63
N ILE A 240 -1.43 7.64 20.58
CA ILE A 240 -2.48 8.66 20.40
C ILE A 240 -3.63 8.39 21.39
N ILE A 241 -4.08 7.14 21.52
CA ILE A 241 -5.15 6.75 22.44
C ILE A 241 -4.73 6.99 23.89
N ALA A 242 -3.50 6.65 24.28
CA ALA A 242 -2.98 6.87 25.63
C ALA A 242 -2.93 8.36 26.03
N LYS A 243 -2.95 9.28 25.05
CA LYS A 243 -3.02 10.73 25.27
C LYS A 243 -4.45 11.27 25.23
N ASP A 244 -5.41 10.46 24.81
CA ASP A 244 -6.82 10.82 24.79
C ASP A 244 -7.36 10.88 26.23
N ASN A 245 -8.30 11.77 26.49
CA ASN A 245 -8.95 11.92 27.81
C ASN A 245 -10.41 11.44 27.80
N LEU A 246 -10.90 10.92 26.68
CA LEU A 246 -12.31 10.61 26.48
C LEU A 246 -12.72 9.22 26.99
N ASP A 247 -11.86 8.21 26.87
CA ASP A 247 -12.14 6.83 27.27
C ASP A 247 -11.04 6.31 28.21
N LYS A 248 -11.29 6.38 29.52
CA LYS A 248 -10.29 6.07 30.55
C LYS A 248 -9.87 4.60 30.55
N ASP A 249 -10.77 3.70 30.20
CA ASP A 249 -10.48 2.26 30.21
C ASP A 249 -9.58 1.92 29.03
N LYS A 250 -9.87 2.45 27.83
CA LYS A 250 -8.97 2.30 26.67
C LYS A 250 -7.63 2.96 26.86
N VAL A 251 -7.57 4.12 27.51
CA VAL A 251 -6.31 4.80 27.84
C VAL A 251 -5.45 3.92 28.75
N PHE A 252 -6.03 3.39 29.84
CA PHE A 252 -5.33 2.51 30.75
C PHE A 252 -4.76 1.28 30.04
N ASN A 253 -5.56 0.66 29.17
CA ASN A 253 -5.15 -0.53 28.43
C ASN A 253 -4.09 -0.21 27.36
N ALA A 254 -4.23 0.90 26.64
CA ALA A 254 -3.22 1.35 25.69
C ALA A 254 -1.87 1.61 26.38
N VAL A 255 -1.88 2.26 27.55
CA VAL A 255 -0.67 2.46 28.38
C VAL A 255 -0.06 1.12 28.77
N LYS A 256 -0.87 0.18 29.27
CA LYS A 256 -0.40 -1.16 29.65
C LYS A 256 0.28 -1.89 28.47
N VAL A 257 -0.36 -1.91 27.30
CA VAL A 257 0.22 -2.55 26.09
C VAL A 257 1.54 -1.86 25.71
N LEU A 258 1.61 -0.53 25.77
CA LEU A 258 2.83 0.21 25.48
C LEU A 258 3.95 -0.10 26.48
N GLU A 259 3.66 -0.22 27.77
CA GLU A 259 4.64 -0.62 28.81
C GLU A 259 5.15 -2.05 28.59
N GLU A 260 4.26 -3.00 28.27
CA GLU A 260 4.62 -4.40 28.00
C GLU A 260 5.52 -4.55 26.77
N ASN A 261 5.44 -3.62 25.82
CA ASN A 261 6.26 -3.57 24.62
C ASN A 261 7.48 -2.63 24.74
N GLY A 262 7.69 -1.96 25.88
CA GLY A 262 8.83 -1.07 26.11
C GLY A 262 8.78 0.26 25.34
N GLU A 263 7.57 0.75 25.04
CA GLU A 263 7.31 1.95 24.22
C GLU A 263 6.95 3.20 25.04
N LEU A 264 6.96 3.08 26.38
CA LEU A 264 6.78 4.14 27.40
C LEU A 264 7.93 4.10 28.42
#